data_AF-A0A534JNS3-F1
#
_entry.id   AF-A0A534JNS3-F1
#
_cell.length_a   1.000
_cell.length_b   1.000
_cell.length_c   1.000
_cell.angle_alpha   90.00
_cell.angle_beta   90.00
_cell.angle_gamma   90.00
#
_symmetry.space_group_name_H-M   'P 1'
#
loop_
_entity.id
_entity.type
_entity.pdbx_description
1 polymer ?
#
loop_
_entity_poly.entity_id
_entity_poly.type
_entity_poly.pdbx_seq_one_letter_code
_entity_poly.pdbx_strand_id
1 'polypeptide(L)'
;MEDLSSFASSYPQFCDPNKVRVPGYGTTPAVDGARPFELSAENLSAFRVQSPKDPATLPNMLKMGPEAVAFYVSFRLAPDRWGIYIREGALRALKEEYHRIIWRDLGKYADQNVDDVAEKVETTLVLDYLLAHTRVHFLVDRAAARWEAQAGAAKYAPYQATWYNAPPKPVLNPEDVGNLEEALANLEAFRQYINPTYADGVAKLVEGRLDERNVNEWKAFFIGGRFAVEMANVFSRQPAGWKDFGKFLNRKTSVGATNYVRIQYSYNPELLDRGQLELSKRLWGGVGEAPNLFKAEAPEFPNVYLL
;
A
#
# COMPACT_ATOMS: atom_id res chain seq x y z
N MET A 1 10.61 -17.15 -10.24
CA MET A 1 9.27 -16.95 -9.66
C MET A 1 8.89 -18.17 -8.85
N GLU A 2 8.48 -17.98 -7.59
CA GLU A 2 7.92 -19.06 -6.78
C GLU A 2 6.62 -19.54 -7.42
N ASP A 3 6.53 -20.84 -7.74
CA ASP A 3 5.33 -21.42 -8.32
C ASP A 3 4.36 -21.85 -7.21
N LEU A 4 3.30 -21.06 -7.03
CA LEU A 4 2.24 -21.30 -6.05
C LEU A 4 0.96 -21.87 -6.68
N SER A 5 0.97 -22.15 -8.00
CA SER A 5 -0.21 -22.62 -8.74
C SER A 5 -0.69 -23.99 -8.27
N SER A 6 0.21 -24.84 -7.77
CA SER A 6 -0.12 -26.17 -7.26
C SER A 6 -0.65 -26.20 -5.82
N PHE A 7 -0.69 -25.06 -5.13
CA PHE A 7 -1.11 -25.03 -3.73
C PHE A 7 -2.59 -25.44 -3.57
N ALA A 8 -3.48 -24.92 -4.42
CA ALA A 8 -4.90 -25.20 -4.32
C ALA A 8 -5.24 -26.67 -4.61
N SER A 9 -4.48 -27.32 -5.51
CA SER A 9 -4.64 -28.76 -5.77
C SER A 9 -4.06 -29.62 -4.65
N SER A 10 -2.97 -29.18 -4.01
CA SER A 10 -2.32 -29.90 -2.92
C SER A 10 -3.02 -29.74 -1.57
N TYR A 11 -3.65 -28.58 -1.33
CA TYR A 11 -4.29 -28.22 -0.07
C TYR A 11 -5.68 -27.59 -0.28
N PRO A 12 -6.64 -28.28 -0.92
CA PRO A 12 -7.96 -27.74 -1.25
C PRO A 12 -8.74 -27.27 -0.01
N GLN A 13 -8.50 -27.89 1.15
CA GLN A 13 -9.13 -27.53 2.42
C GLN A 13 -8.80 -26.10 2.91
N PHE A 14 -7.72 -25.49 2.42
CA PHE A 14 -7.30 -24.13 2.77
C PHE A 14 -7.66 -23.09 1.70
N CYS A 15 -8.48 -23.46 0.71
CA CYS A 15 -8.76 -22.67 -0.49
C CYS A 15 -10.26 -22.39 -0.69
N ASP A 16 -11.08 -22.49 0.36
CA ASP A 16 -12.52 -22.22 0.29
C ASP A 16 -12.80 -20.75 -0.06
N PRO A 17 -13.40 -20.45 -1.23
CA PRO A 17 -13.63 -19.08 -1.70
C PRO A 17 -14.66 -18.31 -0.86
N ASN A 18 -15.41 -18.98 0.02
CA ASN A 18 -16.31 -18.32 0.96
C ASN A 18 -15.60 -17.87 2.25
N LYS A 19 -14.38 -18.39 2.48
CA LYS A 19 -13.60 -18.17 3.71
C LYS A 19 -12.36 -17.32 3.46
N VAL A 20 -11.64 -17.56 2.36
CA VAL A 20 -10.52 -16.72 1.94
C VAL A 20 -11.05 -15.55 1.13
N ARG A 21 -10.66 -14.33 1.48
CA ARG A 21 -11.23 -13.09 0.93
C ARG A 21 -10.14 -12.17 0.40
N VAL A 22 -10.52 -11.37 -0.59
CA VAL A 22 -9.76 -10.17 -0.97
C VAL A 22 -10.21 -9.04 -0.04
N PRO A 23 -9.30 -8.31 0.61
CA PRO A 23 -9.69 -7.25 1.54
C PRO A 23 -10.63 -6.22 0.90
N GLY A 24 -11.57 -5.71 1.68
CA GLY A 24 -12.60 -4.78 1.20
C GLY A 24 -13.68 -5.40 0.30
N TYR A 25 -13.53 -6.64 -0.19
CA TYR A 25 -14.50 -7.30 -1.07
C TYR A 25 -15.24 -8.45 -0.37
N GLY A 26 -16.53 -8.61 -0.70
CA GLY A 26 -17.35 -9.73 -0.22
C GLY A 26 -17.16 -11.02 -1.02
N THR A 27 -16.60 -10.92 -2.22
CA THR A 27 -16.27 -12.04 -3.13
C THR A 27 -15.02 -11.67 -3.93
N THR A 28 -14.35 -12.65 -4.52
CA THR A 28 -13.20 -12.40 -5.42
C THR A 28 -13.63 -11.47 -6.56
N PRO A 29 -12.94 -10.33 -6.77
CA PRO A 29 -13.27 -9.43 -7.87
C PRO A 29 -13.10 -10.11 -9.22
N ALA A 30 -13.91 -9.73 -10.21
CA ALA A 30 -13.72 -10.19 -11.59
C ALA A 30 -12.38 -9.68 -12.15
N VAL A 31 -11.66 -10.58 -12.81
CA VAL A 31 -10.33 -10.33 -13.40
C VAL A 31 -10.28 -10.60 -14.91
N ASP A 32 -11.43 -10.81 -15.54
CA ASP A 32 -11.50 -11.08 -16.96
C ASP A 32 -11.06 -9.85 -17.78
N GLY A 33 -10.28 -10.08 -18.82
CA GLY A 33 -9.68 -9.01 -19.63
C GLY A 33 -8.38 -8.42 -19.06
N ALA A 34 -7.94 -8.88 -17.89
CA ALA A 34 -6.66 -8.44 -17.33
C ALA A 34 -5.49 -8.81 -18.23
N ARG A 35 -4.54 -7.87 -18.37
CA ARG A 35 -3.30 -8.06 -19.12
C ARG A 35 -2.08 -7.99 -18.20
N PRO A 36 -1.05 -8.82 -18.42
CA PRO A 36 0.20 -8.72 -17.66
C PRO A 36 0.82 -7.33 -17.78
N PHE A 37 1.40 -6.85 -16.68
CA PHE A 37 2.15 -5.61 -16.61
C PHE A 37 3.51 -5.89 -15.98
N GLU A 38 4.52 -5.99 -16.84
CA GLU A 38 5.89 -6.23 -16.42
C GLU A 38 6.50 -4.94 -15.87
N LEU A 39 6.96 -4.99 -14.62
CA LEU A 39 7.55 -3.87 -13.88
C LEU A 39 9.02 -3.60 -14.27
N SER A 40 9.35 -3.65 -15.56
CA SER A 40 10.68 -3.27 -16.05
C SER A 40 10.81 -1.75 -16.11
N ALA A 41 12.04 -1.24 -16.01
CA ALA A 41 12.31 0.20 -16.09
C ALA A 41 11.79 0.81 -17.40
N GLU A 42 11.95 0.09 -18.52
CA GLU A 42 11.47 0.50 -19.85
C GLU A 42 9.94 0.60 -19.87
N ASN A 43 9.24 -0.44 -19.41
CA ASN A 43 7.78 -0.45 -19.38
C ASN A 43 7.22 0.64 -18.46
N LEU A 44 7.79 0.83 -17.26
CA LEU A 44 7.37 1.88 -16.33
C LEU A 44 7.59 3.28 -16.91
N SER A 45 8.68 3.50 -17.64
CA SER A 45 8.98 4.81 -18.25
C SER A 45 7.99 5.19 -19.36
N ALA A 46 7.54 4.20 -20.13
CA ALA A 46 6.60 4.37 -21.24
C ALA A 46 5.13 4.25 -20.82
N PHE A 47 4.85 3.70 -19.63
CA PHE A 47 3.50 3.43 -19.18
C PHE A 47 2.66 4.71 -19.08
N ARG A 48 1.47 4.67 -19.67
CA ARG A 48 0.48 5.74 -19.61
C ARG A 48 -0.90 5.11 -19.46
N VAL A 49 -1.68 5.61 -18.51
CA VAL A 49 -3.04 5.14 -18.26
C VAL A 49 -3.95 5.59 -19.41
N GLN A 50 -4.44 4.64 -20.20
CA GLN A 50 -5.30 4.93 -21.35
C GLN A 50 -6.78 4.99 -20.97
N SER A 51 -7.17 4.29 -19.92
CA SER A 51 -8.57 4.21 -19.49
C SER A 51 -9.12 5.56 -19.05
N PRO A 52 -10.42 5.82 -19.27
CA PRO A 52 -11.08 6.99 -18.71
C PRO A 52 -11.08 6.91 -17.18
N LYS A 53 -11.05 8.07 -16.53
CA LYS A 53 -11.12 8.17 -15.07
C LYS A 53 -12.40 7.52 -14.56
N ASP A 54 -12.28 6.69 -13.52
CA ASP A 54 -13.43 6.24 -12.75
C ASP A 54 -13.77 7.26 -11.65
N PRO A 55 -14.93 7.95 -11.72
CA PRO A 55 -15.33 8.93 -10.71
C PRO A 55 -15.69 8.31 -9.36
N ALA A 56 -15.98 7.00 -9.31
CA ALA A 56 -16.35 6.30 -8.07
C ALA A 56 -15.14 5.92 -7.21
N THR A 57 -13.92 6.04 -7.75
CA THR A 57 -12.69 5.56 -7.10
C THR A 57 -12.44 6.20 -5.73
N LEU A 58 -12.35 7.53 -5.63
CA LEU A 58 -12.05 8.20 -4.34
C LEU A 58 -13.15 7.93 -3.30
N PRO A 59 -14.46 8.01 -3.63
CA PRO A 59 -15.52 7.56 -2.73
C PRO A 59 -15.38 6.11 -2.27
N ASN A 60 -14.98 5.20 -3.16
CA ASN A 60 -14.78 3.79 -2.81
C ASN A 60 -13.55 3.59 -1.93
N MET A 61 -12.46 4.33 -2.15
CA MET A 61 -11.28 4.28 -1.27
C MET A 61 -11.62 4.66 0.19
N LEU A 62 -12.57 5.56 0.40
CA LEU A 62 -13.06 5.89 1.75
C LEU A 62 -13.84 4.74 2.41
N LYS A 63 -14.37 3.80 1.62
CA LYS A 63 -15.18 2.66 2.10
C LYS A 63 -14.39 1.37 2.23
N MET A 64 -13.45 1.13 1.33
CA MET A 64 -12.75 -0.16 1.21
C MET A 64 -11.24 -0.05 1.17
N GLY A 65 -10.67 1.16 1.24
CA GLY A 65 -9.23 1.37 1.19
C GLY A 65 -8.63 1.32 -0.22
N PRO A 66 -7.31 1.12 -0.34
CA PRO A 66 -6.58 1.05 -1.61
C PRO A 66 -7.07 -0.04 -2.57
N GLU A 67 -7.78 -1.02 -2.02
CA GLU A 67 -8.42 -2.14 -2.73
C GLU A 67 -9.44 -1.67 -3.78
N ALA A 68 -9.93 -0.43 -3.66
CA ALA A 68 -10.74 0.21 -4.70
C ALA A 68 -9.96 0.47 -6.00
N VAL A 69 -8.64 0.58 -5.93
CA VAL A 69 -7.74 0.88 -7.05
C VAL A 69 -6.93 -0.34 -7.45
N ALA A 70 -6.29 -0.99 -6.48
CA ALA A 70 -5.49 -2.19 -6.71
C ALA A 70 -5.71 -3.23 -5.62
N PHE A 71 -5.77 -4.50 -5.99
CA PHE A 71 -6.05 -5.59 -5.06
C PHE A 71 -5.21 -6.83 -5.40
N TYR A 72 -4.87 -7.60 -4.37
CA TYR A 72 -4.19 -8.89 -4.54
C TYR A 72 -5.20 -10.03 -4.63
N VAL A 73 -5.07 -10.88 -5.65
CA VAL A 73 -5.82 -12.13 -5.79
C VAL A 73 -4.90 -13.28 -5.40
N SER A 74 -5.34 -14.05 -4.40
CA SER A 74 -4.60 -15.20 -3.87
C SER A 74 -4.52 -16.36 -4.87
N PHE A 75 -3.36 -17.03 -4.89
CA PHE A 75 -3.16 -18.32 -5.58
C PHE A 75 -4.08 -19.45 -5.06
N ARG A 76 -4.69 -19.28 -3.88
CA ARG A 76 -5.73 -20.18 -3.36
C ARG A 76 -7.03 -20.08 -4.13
N LEU A 77 -7.35 -18.87 -4.61
CA LEU A 77 -8.62 -18.53 -5.23
C LEU A 77 -8.56 -18.64 -6.75
N ALA A 78 -7.44 -18.22 -7.34
CA ALA A 78 -7.22 -18.26 -8.78
C ALA A 78 -5.78 -18.73 -9.08
N PRO A 79 -5.50 -20.04 -9.04
CA PRO A 79 -4.14 -20.58 -9.10
C PRO A 79 -3.37 -20.24 -10.38
N ASP A 80 -4.08 -20.04 -11.50
CA ASP A 80 -3.48 -19.69 -12.79
C ASP A 80 -3.47 -18.17 -13.07
N ARG A 81 -4.10 -17.37 -12.19
CA ARG A 81 -4.36 -15.94 -12.39
C ARG A 81 -4.18 -15.16 -11.09
N TRP A 82 -3.27 -15.59 -10.22
CA TRP A 82 -2.98 -14.88 -8.98
C TRP A 82 -1.98 -13.75 -9.21
N GLY A 83 -2.03 -12.75 -8.35
CA GLY A 83 -1.17 -11.57 -8.45
C GLY A 83 -1.87 -10.29 -8.01
N ILE A 84 -1.22 -9.17 -8.26
CA ILE A 84 -1.74 -7.83 -8.01
C ILE A 84 -2.45 -7.34 -9.26
N TYR A 85 -3.67 -6.85 -9.10
CA TYR A 85 -4.49 -6.29 -10.16
C TYR A 85 -4.68 -4.80 -9.92
N ILE A 86 -4.41 -3.98 -10.93
CA ILE A 86 -4.56 -2.52 -10.88
C ILE A 86 -5.65 -2.11 -11.87
N ARG A 87 -6.72 -1.48 -11.38
CA ARG A 87 -7.79 -0.93 -12.22
C ARG A 87 -7.31 0.38 -12.85
N GLU A 88 -7.13 0.41 -14.16
CA GLU A 88 -6.55 1.56 -14.88
C GLU A 88 -7.39 2.83 -14.70
N GLY A 89 -8.73 2.74 -14.81
CA GLY A 89 -9.59 3.90 -14.59
C GLY A 89 -9.50 4.48 -13.16
N ALA A 90 -9.29 3.61 -12.18
CA ALA A 90 -9.12 4.00 -10.78
C ALA A 90 -7.71 4.53 -10.49
N LEU A 91 -6.70 3.93 -11.12
CA LEU A 91 -5.32 4.40 -11.09
C LEU A 91 -5.24 5.84 -11.61
N ARG A 92 -5.95 6.15 -12.71
CA ARG A 92 -6.07 7.51 -13.23
C ARG A 92 -6.71 8.46 -12.22
N ALA A 93 -7.79 8.04 -11.55
CA ALA A 93 -8.45 8.87 -10.54
C ALA A 93 -7.53 9.19 -9.35
N LEU A 94 -6.75 8.22 -8.89
CA LEU A 94 -5.79 8.41 -7.80
C LEU A 94 -4.58 9.26 -8.22
N LYS A 95 -4.07 9.06 -9.45
CA LYS A 95 -3.04 9.90 -10.06
C LYS A 95 -3.47 11.36 -10.11
N GLU A 96 -4.69 11.64 -10.57
CA GLU A 96 -5.22 13.01 -10.62
C GLU A 96 -5.38 13.64 -9.21
N GLU A 97 -5.63 12.84 -8.17
CA GLU A 97 -5.62 13.34 -6.79
C GLU A 97 -4.21 13.69 -6.31
N TYR A 98 -3.20 12.89 -6.67
CA TYR A 98 -1.80 13.19 -6.37
C TYR A 98 -1.35 14.44 -7.12
N HIS A 99 -1.72 14.56 -8.39
CA HIS A 99 -1.53 15.77 -9.19
C HIS A 99 -2.12 16.98 -8.46
N ARG A 100 -3.39 16.91 -8.03
CA ARG A 100 -4.04 18.00 -7.28
C ARG A 100 -3.27 18.40 -6.03
N ILE A 101 -2.77 17.44 -5.25
CA ILE A 101 -1.99 17.69 -4.02
C ILE A 101 -0.65 18.37 -4.35
N ILE A 102 0.10 17.80 -5.29
CA ILE A 102 1.42 18.29 -5.70
C ILE A 102 1.30 19.70 -6.27
N TRP A 103 0.42 19.90 -7.25
CA TRP A 103 0.29 21.15 -7.98
C TRP A 103 -0.36 22.27 -7.17
N ARG A 104 -1.19 21.95 -6.18
CA ARG A 104 -1.69 22.95 -5.20
C ARG A 104 -0.53 23.68 -4.53
N ASP A 105 0.52 22.95 -4.12
CA ASP A 105 1.62 23.54 -3.35
C ASP A 105 2.79 23.98 -4.26
N LEU A 106 3.02 23.24 -5.35
CA LEU A 106 4.19 23.39 -6.20
C LEU A 106 3.94 24.07 -7.55
N GLY A 107 2.69 24.17 -8.01
CA GLY A 107 2.38 24.69 -9.34
C GLY A 107 2.81 26.15 -9.54
N LYS A 108 2.83 26.94 -8.46
CA LYS A 108 3.34 28.33 -8.48
C LYS A 108 4.86 28.45 -8.67
N TYR A 109 5.60 27.33 -8.57
CA TYR A 109 7.04 27.25 -8.79
C TYR A 109 7.39 26.54 -10.11
N ALA A 110 6.39 26.15 -10.91
CA ALA A 110 6.59 25.64 -12.26
C ALA A 110 6.58 26.81 -13.25
N ASP A 111 7.74 27.45 -13.42
CA ASP A 111 7.97 28.55 -14.36
C ASP A 111 8.19 28.08 -15.81
N GLN A 112 8.42 26.78 -15.99
CA GLN A 112 8.52 26.09 -17.28
C GLN A 112 7.54 24.92 -17.36
N ASN A 113 7.27 24.42 -18.57
CA ASN A 113 6.47 23.22 -18.73
C ASN A 113 7.24 21.99 -18.20
N VAL A 114 6.65 21.37 -17.17
CA VAL A 114 7.15 20.15 -16.52
C VAL A 114 6.09 19.04 -16.49
N ASP A 115 5.09 19.10 -17.38
CA ASP A 115 3.96 18.16 -17.40
C ASP A 115 4.43 16.70 -17.60
N ASP A 116 5.46 16.50 -18.44
CA ASP A 116 6.05 15.20 -18.71
C ASP A 116 6.75 14.60 -17.49
N VAL A 117 7.37 15.45 -16.67
CA VAL A 117 8.02 15.06 -15.41
C VAL A 117 6.98 14.84 -14.32
N ALA A 118 6.01 15.75 -14.19
CA ALA A 118 4.94 15.65 -13.20
C ALA A 118 4.14 14.36 -13.39
N GLU A 119 3.78 14.02 -14.63
CA GLU A 119 3.10 12.76 -14.94
C GLU A 119 3.91 11.53 -14.49
N LYS A 120 5.23 11.52 -14.71
CA LYS A 120 6.12 10.43 -14.28
C LYS A 120 6.23 10.34 -12.76
N VAL A 121 6.36 11.48 -12.08
CA VAL A 121 6.40 11.56 -10.61
C VAL A 121 5.09 11.02 -10.03
N GLU A 122 3.95 11.52 -10.49
CA GLU A 122 2.63 11.11 -10.01
C GLU A 122 2.36 9.62 -10.26
N THR A 123 2.68 9.12 -11.46
CA THR A 123 2.49 7.71 -11.80
C THR A 123 3.37 6.81 -10.94
N THR A 124 4.64 7.18 -10.76
CA THR A 124 5.58 6.44 -9.90
C THR A 124 5.08 6.39 -8.45
N LEU A 125 4.73 7.55 -7.88
CA LEU A 125 4.25 7.63 -6.50
C LEU A 125 2.99 6.78 -6.27
N VAL A 126 2.03 6.84 -7.20
CA VAL A 126 0.80 6.05 -7.07
C VAL A 126 1.08 4.55 -7.23
N LEU A 127 1.90 4.15 -8.20
CA LEU A 127 2.24 2.73 -8.39
C LEU A 127 3.00 2.20 -7.18
N ASP A 128 3.98 2.94 -6.64
CA ASP A 128 4.74 2.53 -5.46
C ASP A 128 3.83 2.35 -4.24
N TYR A 129 2.86 3.23 -4.04
CA TYR A 129 1.84 3.04 -3.01
C TYR A 129 1.11 1.72 -3.19
N LEU A 130 0.45 1.55 -4.33
CA LEU A 130 -0.45 0.42 -4.57
C LEU A 130 0.31 -0.90 -4.52
N LEU A 131 1.52 -0.94 -5.09
CA LEU A 131 2.38 -2.13 -5.12
C LEU A 131 2.95 -2.46 -3.73
N ALA A 132 3.40 -1.47 -2.96
CA ALA A 132 3.89 -1.70 -1.60
C ALA A 132 2.76 -2.19 -0.67
N HIS A 133 1.58 -1.58 -0.76
CA HIS A 133 0.40 -1.96 0.01
C HIS A 133 -0.03 -3.39 -0.33
N THR A 134 -0.32 -3.67 -1.60
CA THR A 134 -0.84 -4.98 -2.03
C THR A 134 0.17 -6.12 -1.87
N ARG A 135 1.47 -5.83 -1.89
CA ARG A 135 2.52 -6.81 -1.56
C ARG A 135 2.41 -7.34 -0.14
N VAL A 136 1.95 -6.54 0.83
CA VAL A 136 1.78 -7.03 2.21
C VAL A 136 0.76 -8.17 2.27
N HIS A 137 -0.35 -8.07 1.54
CA HIS A 137 -1.34 -9.16 1.46
C HIS A 137 -0.75 -10.44 0.87
N PHE A 138 0.07 -10.31 -0.18
CA PHE A 138 0.80 -11.46 -0.74
C PHE A 138 1.74 -12.10 0.29
N LEU A 139 2.53 -11.30 1.02
CA LEU A 139 3.45 -11.80 2.04
C LEU A 139 2.70 -12.57 3.14
N VAL A 140 1.57 -12.03 3.59
CA VAL A 140 0.75 -12.66 4.62
C VAL A 140 0.12 -13.95 4.12
N ASP A 141 -0.51 -13.93 2.95
CA ASP A 141 -1.15 -15.09 2.32
C ASP A 141 -0.14 -16.24 2.10
N ARG A 142 1.04 -15.91 1.59
CA ARG A 142 2.16 -16.85 1.39
C ARG A 142 2.66 -17.42 2.71
N ALA A 143 2.88 -16.58 3.73
CA ALA A 143 3.35 -17.05 5.03
C ALA A 143 2.33 -18.01 5.66
N ALA A 144 1.04 -17.64 5.61
CA ALA A 144 -0.02 -18.49 6.11
C ALA A 144 -0.10 -19.81 5.33
N ALA A 145 0.05 -19.79 4.00
CA ALA A 145 0.04 -21.02 3.18
C ALA A 145 1.16 -21.98 3.58
N ARG A 146 2.37 -21.46 3.78
CA ARG A 146 3.51 -22.26 4.24
C ARG A 146 3.25 -22.88 5.60
N TRP A 147 2.70 -22.12 6.53
CA TRP A 147 2.42 -22.59 7.89
C TRP A 147 1.26 -23.58 7.93
N GLU A 148 0.22 -23.39 7.12
CA GLU A 148 -0.89 -24.32 6.97
C GLU A 148 -0.45 -25.65 6.36
N ALA A 149 0.39 -25.61 5.33
CA ALA A 149 0.98 -26.81 4.72
C ALA A 149 1.84 -27.60 5.73
N GLN A 150 2.61 -26.91 6.58
CA GLN A 150 3.44 -27.53 7.61
C GLN A 150 2.63 -28.10 8.78
N ALA A 151 1.64 -27.35 9.26
CA ALA A 151 0.88 -27.70 10.45
C ALA A 151 -0.36 -28.56 10.17
N GLY A 152 -0.81 -28.62 8.92
CA GLY A 152 -2.06 -29.30 8.53
C GLY A 152 -3.32 -28.62 9.08
N ALA A 153 -3.26 -27.34 9.44
CA ALA A 153 -4.35 -26.61 10.09
C ALA A 153 -4.53 -25.21 9.49
N ALA A 154 -5.78 -24.78 9.26
CA ALA A 154 -6.09 -23.48 8.68
C ALA A 154 -5.64 -22.32 9.59
N LYS A 155 -5.04 -21.29 8.99
CA LYS A 155 -4.47 -20.12 9.64
C LYS A 155 -5.03 -18.82 9.04
N TYR A 156 -5.07 -18.71 7.72
CA TYR A 156 -5.41 -17.45 7.06
C TYR A 156 -6.90 -17.12 7.13
N ALA A 157 -7.75 -18.04 6.68
CA ALA A 157 -9.20 -17.87 6.73
C ALA A 157 -9.74 -17.56 8.15
N PRO A 158 -9.33 -18.29 9.21
CA PRO A 158 -9.68 -17.93 10.58
C PRO A 158 -9.25 -16.51 10.98
N TYR A 159 -8.05 -16.09 10.58
CA TYR A 159 -7.59 -14.72 10.82
C TYR A 159 -8.45 -13.68 10.08
N GLN A 160 -8.71 -13.88 8.78
CA GLN A 160 -9.53 -12.97 7.97
C GLN A 160 -10.96 -12.82 8.50
N ALA A 161 -11.52 -13.88 9.10
CA ALA A 161 -12.84 -13.81 9.73
C ALA A 161 -12.91 -12.79 10.88
N THR A 162 -11.76 -12.40 11.46
CA THR A 162 -11.68 -11.40 12.53
C THR A 162 -11.58 -9.96 12.04
N TRP A 163 -11.23 -9.71 10.77
CA TRP A 163 -10.98 -8.36 10.22
C TRP A 163 -12.15 -7.40 10.41
N TYR A 164 -13.37 -7.89 10.27
CA TYR A 164 -14.60 -7.09 10.27
C TYR A 164 -15.23 -6.95 11.66
N ASN A 165 -14.63 -7.55 12.68
CA ASN A 165 -15.04 -7.34 14.06
C ASN A 165 -14.29 -6.11 14.57
N ALA A 166 -14.98 -4.97 14.63
CA ALA A 166 -14.42 -3.76 15.23
C ALA A 166 -13.94 -4.10 16.67
N PRO A 167 -12.71 -3.71 17.05
CA PRO A 167 -12.27 -3.94 18.41
C PRO A 167 -13.24 -3.24 19.37
N PRO A 168 -13.64 -3.90 20.48
CA PRO A 168 -14.64 -3.36 21.41
C PRO A 168 -14.13 -2.13 22.19
N LYS A 169 -12.86 -1.74 22.00
CA LYS A 169 -12.19 -0.65 22.70
C LYS A 169 -11.48 0.27 21.69
N PRO A 170 -11.24 1.54 22.05
CA PRO A 170 -10.39 2.42 21.26
C PRO A 170 -9.01 1.78 21.04
N VAL A 171 -8.49 1.87 19.81
CA VAL A 171 -7.14 1.40 19.48
C VAL A 171 -6.12 2.31 20.16
N LEU A 172 -5.42 1.80 21.17
CA LEU A 172 -4.38 2.55 21.89
C LEU A 172 -2.99 2.18 21.38
N ASN A 173 -2.74 0.90 21.18
CA ASN A 173 -1.47 0.37 20.70
C ASN A 173 -1.61 -0.29 19.31
N PRO A 174 -0.50 -0.47 18.57
CA PRO A 174 -0.49 -1.26 17.34
C PRO A 174 -1.17 -2.63 17.45
N GLU A 175 -0.98 -3.33 18.57
CA GLU A 175 -1.53 -4.67 18.80
C GLU A 175 -3.03 -4.67 19.08
N ASP A 176 -3.63 -3.51 19.31
CA ASP A 176 -5.07 -3.37 19.50
C ASP A 176 -5.81 -3.16 18.17
N VAL A 177 -5.08 -2.97 17.07
CA VAL A 177 -5.67 -2.77 15.73
C VAL A 177 -6.39 -4.05 15.31
N GLY A 178 -7.67 -3.94 14.96
CA GLY A 178 -8.47 -5.07 14.48
C GLY A 178 -7.93 -5.63 13.17
N ASN A 179 -8.06 -4.86 12.09
CA ASN A 179 -7.48 -5.22 10.80
C ASN A 179 -6.02 -4.72 10.70
N LEU A 180 -5.14 -5.44 11.41
CA LEU A 180 -3.72 -5.13 11.54
C LEU A 180 -2.94 -5.31 10.23
N GLU A 181 -3.37 -6.24 9.37
CA GLU A 181 -2.80 -6.43 8.03
C GLU A 181 -2.92 -5.14 7.19
N GLU A 182 -4.10 -4.52 7.16
CA GLU A 182 -4.32 -3.26 6.43
C GLU A 182 -3.54 -2.08 7.00
N ALA A 183 -3.46 -1.99 8.33
CA ALA A 183 -2.68 -0.94 8.96
C ALA A 183 -1.20 -1.05 8.61
N LEU A 184 -0.66 -2.27 8.58
CA LEU A 184 0.72 -2.54 8.19
C LEU A 184 0.94 -2.34 6.67
N ALA A 185 -0.04 -2.68 5.83
CA ALA A 185 0.00 -2.43 4.39
C ALA A 185 0.09 -0.93 4.08
N ASN A 186 -0.78 -0.11 4.69
CA ASN A 186 -0.73 1.34 4.57
C ASN A 186 0.56 1.93 5.16
N LEU A 187 1.06 1.38 6.27
CA LEU A 187 2.33 1.82 6.84
C LEU A 187 3.49 1.53 5.89
N GLU A 188 3.54 0.36 5.28
CA GLU A 188 4.61 -0.02 4.35
C GLU A 188 4.64 0.91 3.13
N ALA A 189 3.47 1.23 2.59
CA ALA A 189 3.32 2.27 1.58
C ALA A 189 3.79 3.65 2.06
N PHE A 190 3.34 4.07 3.24
CA PHE A 190 3.68 5.37 3.81
C PHE A 190 5.19 5.54 4.04
N ARG A 191 5.87 4.46 4.42
CA ARG A 191 7.32 4.45 4.66
C ARG A 191 8.14 4.84 3.44
N GLN A 192 7.63 4.59 2.22
CA GLN A 192 8.30 5.04 1.00
C GLN A 192 8.36 6.57 0.92
N TYR A 193 7.27 7.25 1.29
CA TYR A 193 7.17 8.72 1.22
C TYR A 193 8.00 9.47 2.26
N ILE A 194 8.43 8.79 3.32
CA ILE A 194 9.31 9.36 4.34
C ILE A 194 10.75 8.85 4.22
N ASN A 195 11.06 8.03 3.22
CA ASN A 195 12.41 7.59 2.91
C ASN A 195 13.17 8.71 2.19
N PRO A 196 14.22 9.30 2.79
CA PRO A 196 14.94 10.42 2.19
C PRO A 196 15.54 10.08 0.82
N THR A 197 16.09 8.87 0.65
CA THR A 197 16.71 8.46 -0.62
C THR A 197 15.68 8.38 -1.75
N TYR A 198 14.47 7.93 -1.43
CA TYR A 198 13.36 7.87 -2.38
C TYR A 198 12.89 9.28 -2.74
N ALA A 199 12.67 10.13 -1.73
CA ALA A 199 12.26 11.52 -1.92
C ALA A 199 13.31 12.34 -2.70
N ASP A 200 14.60 12.08 -2.48
CA ASP A 200 15.70 12.65 -3.25
C ASP A 200 15.63 12.23 -4.72
N GLY A 201 15.38 10.95 -4.99
CA GLY A 201 15.21 10.42 -6.35
C GLY A 201 14.06 11.10 -7.10
N VAL A 202 12.90 11.23 -6.44
CA VAL A 202 11.74 11.94 -7.00
C VAL A 202 12.07 13.42 -7.26
N ALA A 203 12.72 14.09 -6.31
CA ALA A 203 13.06 15.51 -6.45
C ALA A 203 14.13 15.77 -7.53
N LYS A 204 15.02 14.81 -7.81
CA LYS A 204 16.00 14.92 -8.90
C LYS A 204 15.36 14.99 -10.29
N LEU A 205 14.13 14.49 -10.46
CA LEU A 205 13.46 14.50 -11.76
C LEU A 205 13.15 15.93 -12.26
N VAL A 206 13.10 16.92 -11.37
CA VAL A 206 12.89 18.33 -11.74
C VAL A 206 14.18 19.16 -11.81
N GLU A 207 15.34 18.57 -11.49
CA GLU A 207 16.64 19.27 -11.60
C GLU A 207 16.95 19.60 -13.06
N GLY A 208 17.35 20.85 -13.32
CA GLY A 208 17.64 21.33 -14.68
C GLY A 208 16.41 21.64 -15.54
N ARG A 209 15.19 21.45 -15.01
CA ARG A 209 13.91 21.81 -15.65
C ARG A 209 13.25 23.04 -15.06
N LEU A 210 13.68 23.44 -13.86
CA LEU A 210 13.22 24.62 -13.15
C LEU A 210 14.43 25.44 -12.71
N ASP A 211 14.21 26.73 -12.43
CA ASP A 211 15.22 27.57 -11.80
C ASP A 211 15.66 27.00 -10.44
N GLU A 212 16.92 27.21 -10.05
CA GLU A 212 17.53 26.59 -8.85
C GLU A 212 16.71 26.83 -7.57
N ARG A 213 16.17 28.05 -7.41
CA ARG A 213 15.30 28.39 -6.29
C ARG A 213 14.02 27.53 -6.26
N ASN A 214 13.42 27.30 -7.42
CA ASN A 214 12.18 26.54 -7.56
C ASN A 214 12.44 25.04 -7.35
N VAL A 215 13.57 24.52 -7.81
CA VAL A 215 14.03 23.15 -7.51
C VAL A 215 14.12 22.92 -5.99
N ASN A 216 14.63 23.89 -5.24
CA ASN A 216 14.72 23.78 -3.78
C ASN A 216 13.35 23.69 -3.08
N GLU A 217 12.31 24.34 -3.62
CA GLU A 217 10.95 24.23 -3.09
C GLU A 217 10.35 22.83 -3.33
N TRP A 218 10.56 22.27 -4.53
CA TRP A 218 10.17 20.90 -4.87
C TRP A 218 10.91 19.89 -3.98
N LYS A 219 12.22 20.03 -3.81
CA LYS A 219 13.02 19.23 -2.86
C LYS A 219 12.46 19.31 -1.46
N ALA A 220 12.19 20.50 -0.95
CA ALA A 220 11.63 20.70 0.38
C ALA A 220 10.21 20.15 0.54
N PHE A 221 9.43 20.01 -0.54
CA PHE A 221 8.12 19.39 -0.51
C PHE A 221 8.18 17.88 -0.26
N PHE A 222 9.05 17.17 -0.98
CA PHE A 222 9.23 15.72 -0.82
C PHE A 222 10.09 15.39 0.41
N ILE A 223 11.33 15.91 0.47
CA ILE A 223 12.30 15.58 1.54
C ILE A 223 11.86 16.18 2.87
N GLY A 224 11.28 17.38 2.85
CA GLY A 224 10.83 18.07 4.06
C GLY A 224 9.59 17.45 4.72
N GLY A 225 9.01 16.42 4.10
CA GLY A 225 7.89 15.64 4.60
C GLY A 225 6.52 16.26 4.37
N ARG A 226 6.40 17.34 3.56
CA ARG A 226 5.09 17.97 3.26
C ARG A 226 4.19 17.00 2.50
N PHE A 227 4.73 16.35 1.47
CA PHE A 227 4.01 15.32 0.72
C PHE A 227 3.55 14.18 1.64
N ALA A 228 4.44 13.67 2.49
CA ALA A 228 4.08 12.62 3.46
C ALA A 228 2.95 13.06 4.40
N VAL A 229 2.90 14.32 4.85
CA VAL A 229 1.78 14.80 5.69
C VAL A 229 0.44 14.76 4.93
N GLU A 230 0.42 15.16 3.66
CA GLU A 230 -0.78 15.07 2.82
C GLU A 230 -1.22 13.61 2.65
N MET A 231 -0.27 12.72 2.40
CA MET A 231 -0.57 11.29 2.27
C MET A 231 -1.06 10.67 3.57
N ALA A 232 -0.49 11.06 4.72
CA ALA A 232 -1.00 10.65 6.02
C ALA A 232 -2.45 11.10 6.23
N ASN A 233 -2.80 12.31 5.80
CA ASN A 233 -4.17 12.81 5.85
C ASN A 233 -5.11 12.01 4.95
N VAL A 234 -4.69 11.64 3.73
CA VAL A 234 -5.47 10.78 2.83
C VAL A 234 -5.75 9.42 3.49
N PHE A 235 -4.71 8.76 4.03
CA PHE A 235 -4.84 7.44 4.66
C PHE A 235 -5.70 7.51 5.93
N SER A 236 -5.63 8.61 6.69
CA SER A 236 -6.41 8.80 7.92
C SER A 236 -7.93 8.83 7.72
N ARG A 237 -8.40 9.07 6.49
CA ARG A 237 -9.82 9.13 6.12
C ARG A 237 -10.39 7.77 5.72
N GLN A 238 -9.55 6.74 5.61
CA GLN A 238 -9.96 5.39 5.26
C GLN A 238 -10.66 4.69 6.46
N PRO A 239 -11.28 3.51 6.27
CA PRO A 239 -11.95 2.79 7.35
C PRO A 239 -11.01 2.38 8.50
N ALA A 240 -11.58 1.95 9.62
CA ALA A 240 -10.83 1.37 10.74
C ALA A 240 -10.06 0.10 10.28
N GLY A 241 -8.85 -0.10 10.80
CA GLY A 241 -7.85 -0.98 10.19
C GLY A 241 -6.87 -0.16 9.36
N TRP A 242 -7.28 0.22 8.15
CA TRP A 242 -6.48 1.04 7.22
C TRP A 242 -5.94 2.32 7.86
N LYS A 243 -6.82 3.16 8.44
CA LYS A 243 -6.40 4.45 9.02
C LYS A 243 -5.57 4.31 10.30
N ASP A 244 -5.59 3.13 10.92
CA ASP A 244 -4.90 2.89 12.19
C ASP A 244 -3.39 2.69 12.01
N PHE A 245 -2.88 2.74 10.77
CA PHE A 245 -1.44 2.88 10.48
C PHE A 245 -0.78 4.05 11.25
N GLY A 246 -1.56 5.09 11.59
CA GLY A 246 -1.08 6.21 12.42
C GLY A 246 -0.58 5.79 13.80
N LYS A 247 -0.99 4.61 14.31
CA LYS A 247 -0.52 4.05 15.59
C LYS A 247 0.94 3.59 15.55
N PHE A 248 1.51 3.52 14.36
CA PHE A 248 2.92 3.18 14.13
C PHE A 248 3.79 4.42 13.90
N LEU A 249 3.20 5.61 13.92
CA LEU A 249 3.88 6.85 13.61
C LEU A 249 4.16 7.67 14.86
N ASN A 250 5.36 8.23 14.91
CA ASN A 250 5.67 9.35 15.78
C ASN A 250 5.28 10.64 15.04
N ARG A 251 4.45 11.47 15.69
CA ARG A 251 4.08 12.80 15.18
C ARG A 251 4.90 13.87 15.91
N LYS A 252 5.79 14.55 15.19
CA LYS A 252 6.49 15.74 15.69
C LYS A 252 5.76 16.98 15.22
N THR A 253 5.53 17.92 16.13
CA THR A 253 4.97 19.23 15.84
C THR A 253 6.01 20.26 16.24
N SER A 254 6.50 21.06 15.29
CA SER A 254 7.36 22.21 15.58
C SER A 254 6.62 23.50 15.26
N VAL A 255 6.77 24.49 16.13
CA VAL A 255 6.25 25.84 15.91
C VAL A 255 7.44 26.69 15.46
N GLY A 256 7.40 27.17 14.21
CA GLY A 256 8.43 28.05 13.69
C GLY A 256 8.37 29.45 14.31
N ALA A 257 9.45 30.22 14.15
CA ALA A 257 9.56 31.61 14.63
C ALA A 257 8.47 32.56 14.07
N THR A 258 7.74 32.15 13.03
CA THR A 258 6.67 32.88 12.35
C THR A 258 5.27 32.30 12.61
N ASN A 259 5.06 31.56 13.71
CA ASN A 259 3.79 30.91 14.09
C ASN A 259 3.26 29.83 13.12
N TYR A 260 4.07 29.35 12.18
CA TYR A 260 3.71 28.19 11.36
C TYR A 260 3.91 26.90 12.15
N VAL A 261 2.86 26.09 12.25
CA VAL A 261 2.91 24.74 12.81
C VAL A 261 3.36 23.79 11.71
N ARG A 262 4.54 23.20 11.86
CA ARG A 262 5.05 22.16 10.97
C ARG A 262 4.84 20.80 11.62
N ILE A 263 4.06 19.96 10.94
CA ILE A 263 3.86 18.56 11.32
C ILE A 263 4.84 17.71 10.54
N GLN A 264 5.48 16.75 11.20
CA GLN A 264 6.29 15.73 10.56
C GLN A 264 5.96 14.37 11.14
N TYR A 265 5.85 13.38 10.27
CA TYR A 265 5.68 11.98 10.64
C TYR A 265 6.99 11.23 10.44
N SER A 266 7.32 10.37 11.39
CA SER A 266 8.31 9.32 11.22
C SER A 266 7.71 8.01 11.70
N TYR A 267 8.04 6.88 11.10
CA TYR A 267 7.62 5.61 11.67
C TYR A 267 8.41 5.30 12.95
N ASN A 268 7.79 4.54 13.86
CA ASN A 268 8.44 4.04 15.07
C ASN A 268 8.83 2.57 14.84
N PRO A 269 10.15 2.25 14.79
CA PRO A 269 10.60 0.88 14.54
C PRO A 269 10.12 -0.14 15.59
N GLU A 270 10.00 0.25 16.86
CA GLU A 270 9.55 -0.64 17.94
C GLU A 270 8.06 -0.95 17.79
N LEU A 271 7.24 0.06 17.48
CA LEU A 271 5.81 -0.13 17.25
C LEU A 271 5.55 -0.95 15.98
N LEU A 272 6.36 -0.74 14.94
CA LEU A 272 6.34 -1.57 13.73
C LEU A 272 6.64 -3.03 14.06
N ASP A 273 7.73 -3.30 14.78
CA ASP A 273 8.14 -4.66 15.13
C ASP A 273 7.06 -5.36 15.98
N ARG A 274 6.51 -4.64 16.97
CA ARG A 274 5.38 -5.13 17.79
C ARG A 274 4.16 -5.51 16.95
N GLY A 275 3.74 -4.65 16.01
CA GLY A 275 2.61 -4.99 15.14
C GLY A 275 2.90 -6.12 14.16
N GLN A 276 4.12 -6.20 13.61
CA GLN A 276 4.53 -7.30 12.73
C GLN A 276 4.54 -8.65 13.47
N LEU A 277 5.05 -8.66 14.71
CA LEU A 277 5.02 -9.83 15.59
C LEU A 277 3.60 -10.21 15.97
N GLU A 278 2.76 -9.24 16.33
CA GLU A 278 1.36 -9.50 16.67
C GLU A 278 0.59 -10.06 15.47
N LEU A 279 0.78 -9.52 14.26
CA LEU A 279 0.17 -10.09 13.05
C LEU A 279 0.62 -11.55 12.84
N SER A 280 1.93 -11.80 12.96
CA SER A 280 2.49 -13.15 12.84
C SER A 280 1.89 -14.11 13.88
N LYS A 281 1.74 -13.65 15.13
CA LYS A 281 1.13 -14.41 16.22
C LYS A 281 -0.35 -14.71 15.97
N ARG A 282 -1.13 -13.74 15.50
CA ARG A 282 -2.56 -13.92 15.16
C ARG A 282 -2.72 -14.96 14.06
N LEU A 283 -1.91 -14.87 13.00
CA LEU A 283 -1.88 -15.85 11.92
C LEU A 283 -1.45 -17.23 12.44
N TRP A 284 -0.50 -17.30 13.37
CA TRP A 284 -0.06 -18.58 13.96
C TRP A 284 -1.12 -19.25 14.84
N GLY A 285 -2.22 -18.56 15.17
CA GLY A 285 -3.31 -19.05 16.00
C GLY A 285 -3.29 -18.54 17.44
N GLY A 286 -2.51 -17.49 17.73
CA GLY A 286 -2.51 -16.78 19.01
C GLY A 286 -1.73 -17.44 20.15
N VAL A 287 -1.14 -18.62 19.93
CA VAL A 287 -0.48 -19.43 20.96
C VAL A 287 1.00 -19.65 20.62
N GLY A 288 1.86 -19.48 21.62
CA GLY A 288 3.31 -19.72 21.50
C GLY A 288 4.09 -18.59 20.84
N GLU A 289 5.39 -18.81 20.66
CA GLU A 289 6.26 -17.93 19.88
C GLU A 289 6.03 -18.18 18.38
N ALA A 290 5.68 -17.12 17.65
CA ALA A 290 5.52 -17.17 16.21
C ALA A 290 6.73 -16.51 15.53
N PRO A 291 7.27 -17.08 14.45
CA PRO A 291 8.30 -16.41 13.67
C PRO A 291 7.76 -15.11 13.06
N ASN A 292 8.55 -14.03 13.07
CA ASN A 292 8.16 -12.79 12.40
C ASN A 292 8.22 -12.96 10.88
N LEU A 293 7.05 -13.03 10.22
CA LEU A 293 6.98 -13.27 8.78
C LEU A 293 7.66 -12.18 7.94
N PHE A 294 7.78 -10.95 8.49
CA PHE A 294 8.39 -9.82 7.80
C PHE A 294 9.93 -9.81 7.90
N LYS A 295 10.52 -10.71 8.68
CA LYS A 295 11.98 -10.92 8.78
C LYS A 295 12.46 -12.11 7.95
N ALA A 296 11.55 -12.87 7.36
CA ALA A 296 11.89 -13.97 6.46
C ALA A 296 12.50 -13.44 5.15
N GLU A 297 13.15 -14.33 4.40
CA GLU A 297 13.65 -14.02 3.07
C GLU A 297 12.52 -13.49 2.18
N ALA A 298 12.78 -12.33 1.56
CA ALA A 298 11.82 -11.64 0.73
C ALA A 298 11.55 -12.49 -0.53
N PRO A 299 10.29 -12.90 -0.78
CA PRO A 299 9.95 -13.59 -2.02
C PRO A 299 10.12 -12.67 -3.22
N GLU A 300 10.17 -13.29 -4.40
CA GLU A 300 9.94 -12.59 -5.65
C GLU A 300 8.61 -11.84 -5.63
N PHE A 301 8.59 -10.72 -6.35
CA PHE A 301 7.41 -9.87 -6.44
C PHE A 301 6.29 -10.62 -7.19
N PRO A 302 5.02 -10.56 -6.72
CA PRO A 302 3.92 -11.25 -7.40
C PRO A 302 3.67 -10.67 -8.80
N ASN A 303 3.07 -11.47 -9.69
CA ASN A 303 2.63 -10.98 -11.00
C ASN A 303 1.75 -9.74 -10.86
N VAL A 304 1.90 -8.78 -11.77
CA VAL A 304 1.07 -7.58 -11.82
C VAL A 304 0.26 -7.56 -13.10
N TYR A 305 -1.00 -7.17 -12.99
CA TYR A 305 -1.94 -7.10 -14.09
C TYR A 305 -2.66 -5.76 -14.12
N LEU A 306 -3.01 -5.30 -15.32
CA LEU A 306 -3.82 -4.10 -15.55
C LEU A 306 -5.23 -4.51 -15.97
N LEU A 307 -6.23 -3.87 -15.35
CA LEU A 307 -7.68 -4.06 -15.55
C LEU A 307 -8.35 -2.80 -16.13
#